data_AF-A0A6G6SKD1-F1
#
_entry.id   AF-A0A6G6SKD1-F1
#
_cell.length_a   1.000
_cell.length_b   1.000
_cell.length_c   1.000
_cell.angle_alpha   90.00
_cell.angle_beta   90.00
_cell.angle_gamma   90.00
#
_symmetry.space_group_name_H-M   'P 1'
#
loop_
_entity.id
_entity.type
_entity.pdbx_description
1 polymer ?
#
loop_
_entity_poly.entity_id
_entity_poly.type
_entity_poly.pdbx_seq_one_letter_code
_entity_poly.pdbx_strand_id
1 'polypeptide(L)'
;MANELVVIEQATALDLFTAPEKVNQMLEHIKSLAEEERKELDSDFSVAKNRKAFASLAYKVAQTKTYIDKEGKAVVDKLKELPKKVDASRKIFRDELDALSTDIRKPLTEWEAQEKAREEAEALKKQIEVDHEEALQMNELFDLRKAEEERQRIAREEEMKRQAAEQARIEAERKAQQEIEASAKREREAKEAAERAEREKQEAIQRAEQVAKEAKEKAERDAKEALERAEREKQLAIEAERKKAQEAEQARLAEEERKSQEEAKRQADKEYQKTVNNKAMQDLIDAGIPEECAKNCIIAIAKNLVSNVKIHY
;
A
#
# COMPACT_ATOMS: atom_id res chain seq x y z
N MET A 1 26.57 -137.87 -43.68
CA MET A 1 27.94 -137.77 -44.23
C MET A 1 28.04 -136.40 -44.87
N ALA A 2 29.00 -135.57 -44.46
CA ALA A 2 29.09 -134.21 -44.99
C ALA A 2 29.29 -134.27 -46.52
N ASN A 3 28.57 -133.42 -47.25
CA ASN A 3 28.65 -133.37 -48.71
C ASN A 3 29.77 -132.43 -49.21
N GLU A 4 30.56 -131.89 -48.28
CA GLU A 4 31.63 -130.93 -48.50
C GLU A 4 32.99 -131.63 -48.35
N LEU A 5 34.02 -131.12 -49.03
CA LEU A 5 35.36 -131.70 -49.02
C LEU A 5 36.15 -131.34 -47.76
N VAL A 6 35.75 -130.27 -47.05
CA VAL A 6 36.45 -129.76 -45.87
C VAL A 6 35.44 -129.23 -44.86
N VAL A 7 35.77 -129.34 -43.56
CA VAL A 7 35.04 -128.70 -42.45
C VAL A 7 35.93 -127.60 -41.85
N ILE A 8 35.38 -126.41 -41.67
CA ILE A 8 36.05 -125.29 -41.01
C ILE A 8 35.50 -125.20 -39.58
N GLU A 9 36.36 -125.39 -38.59
CA GLU A 9 35.98 -125.16 -37.20
C GLU A 9 35.78 -123.67 -36.94
N GLN A 10 34.66 -123.30 -36.29
CA GLN A 10 34.34 -121.89 -36.05
C GLN A 10 35.40 -121.13 -35.23
N ALA A 11 36.20 -121.84 -34.42
CA ALA A 11 37.27 -121.27 -33.62
C ALA A 11 38.52 -120.90 -34.46
N THR A 12 38.74 -121.57 -35.58
CA THR A 12 39.88 -121.35 -36.49
C THR A 12 39.51 -120.58 -37.75
N ALA A 13 38.20 -120.36 -37.98
CA ALA A 13 37.69 -119.64 -39.15
C ALA A 13 38.28 -118.23 -39.30
N LEU A 14 38.36 -117.44 -38.22
CA LEU A 14 38.94 -116.09 -38.28
C LEU A 14 40.39 -116.13 -38.78
N ASP A 15 41.20 -117.00 -38.18
CA ASP A 15 42.60 -117.17 -38.51
C ASP A 15 42.79 -117.63 -39.97
N LEU A 16 41.97 -118.58 -40.43
CA LEU A 16 41.92 -119.02 -41.83
C LEU A 16 41.67 -117.85 -42.80
N PHE A 17 40.67 -117.00 -42.54
CA PHE A 17 40.30 -115.90 -43.44
C PHE A 17 41.19 -114.66 -43.32
N THR A 18 42.04 -114.57 -42.30
CA THR A 18 42.97 -113.45 -42.11
C THR A 18 44.39 -113.71 -42.63
N ALA A 19 44.75 -114.97 -42.90
CA ALA A 19 46.09 -115.35 -43.35
C ALA A 19 46.06 -115.88 -44.81
N PRO A 20 46.58 -115.13 -45.80
CA PRO A 20 46.60 -115.55 -47.20
C PRO A 20 47.23 -116.93 -47.42
N GLU A 21 48.27 -117.25 -46.67
CA GLU A 21 48.93 -118.56 -46.74
C GLU A 21 48.03 -119.72 -46.29
N LYS A 22 47.19 -119.51 -45.27
CA LYS A 22 46.24 -120.54 -44.80
C LYS A 22 45.11 -120.75 -45.79
N VAL A 23 44.65 -119.67 -46.45
CA VAL A 23 43.70 -119.76 -47.56
C VAL A 23 44.29 -120.59 -48.70
N ASN A 24 45.55 -120.32 -49.08
CA ASN A 24 46.24 -121.06 -50.14
C ASN A 24 46.41 -122.55 -49.78
N GLN A 25 46.86 -122.86 -48.57
CA GLN A 25 46.99 -124.24 -48.08
C GLN A 25 45.64 -124.98 -48.10
N MET A 26 44.56 -124.31 -47.68
CA MET A 26 43.22 -124.88 -47.70
C MET A 26 42.73 -125.15 -49.13
N LEU A 27 42.99 -124.22 -50.06
CA LEU A 27 42.65 -124.40 -51.47
C LEU A 27 43.45 -125.55 -52.11
N GLU A 28 44.74 -125.67 -51.80
CA GLU A 28 45.57 -126.79 -52.24
C GLU A 28 45.07 -128.12 -51.70
N HIS A 29 44.69 -128.18 -50.42
CA HIS A 29 44.11 -129.37 -49.81
C HIS A 29 42.79 -129.79 -50.49
N ILE A 30 41.88 -128.84 -50.71
CA ILE A 30 40.61 -129.09 -51.43
C ILE A 30 40.87 -129.60 -52.85
N LYS A 31 41.84 -129.00 -53.56
CA LYS A 31 42.24 -129.46 -54.91
C LYS A 31 42.80 -130.88 -54.87
N SER A 32 43.68 -131.19 -53.92
CA SER A 32 44.26 -132.53 -53.76
C SER A 32 43.17 -133.58 -53.52
N LEU A 33 42.24 -133.33 -52.58
CA LEU A 33 41.13 -134.24 -52.30
C LEU A 33 40.22 -134.44 -53.53
N ALA A 34 39.91 -133.36 -54.25
CA ALA A 34 39.11 -133.44 -55.45
C ALA A 34 39.82 -134.21 -56.57
N GLU A 35 41.14 -134.06 -56.71
CA GLU A 35 41.95 -134.79 -57.69
C GLU A 35 42.12 -136.27 -57.34
N GLU A 36 42.28 -136.60 -56.06
CA GLU A 36 42.32 -137.98 -55.57
C GLU A 36 40.99 -138.69 -55.83
N GLU A 37 39.87 -138.09 -55.42
CA GLU A 37 38.53 -138.65 -55.69
C GLU A 37 38.29 -138.77 -57.21
N ARG A 38 38.77 -137.81 -58.01
CA ARG A 38 38.68 -137.88 -59.48
C ARG A 38 39.46 -139.05 -60.07
N LYS A 39 40.64 -139.40 -59.53
CA LYS A 39 41.47 -140.51 -60.03
C LYS A 39 40.83 -141.87 -59.79
N GLU A 40 40.03 -142.00 -58.74
CA GLU A 40 39.30 -143.24 -58.42
C GLU A 40 38.06 -143.45 -59.30
N LEU A 41 37.62 -142.41 -60.04
CA LEU A 41 36.48 -142.51 -60.95
C LEU A 41 36.89 -143.10 -62.31
N ASP A 42 36.02 -143.97 -62.83
CA ASP A 42 36.17 -144.51 -64.18
C ASP A 42 35.95 -143.41 -65.23
N SER A 43 36.94 -143.26 -66.12
CA SER A 43 36.98 -142.23 -67.16
C SER A 43 36.29 -142.63 -68.47
N ASP A 44 35.67 -143.82 -68.54
CA ASP A 44 34.79 -144.16 -69.65
C ASP A 44 33.47 -143.37 -69.55
N PHE A 45 33.43 -142.23 -70.27
CA PHE A 45 32.26 -141.37 -70.34
C PHE A 45 31.12 -141.92 -71.21
N SER A 46 31.26 -143.07 -71.86
CA SER A 46 30.14 -143.72 -72.55
C SER A 46 29.09 -144.22 -71.55
N VAL A 47 29.51 -144.58 -70.33
CA VAL A 47 28.68 -145.08 -69.24
C VAL A 47 27.98 -143.93 -68.48
N ALA A 48 26.66 -143.99 -68.36
CA ALA A 48 25.86 -142.95 -67.68
C ALA A 48 26.18 -142.81 -66.19
N LYS A 49 26.55 -143.90 -65.51
CA LYS A 49 26.96 -143.90 -64.09
C LYS A 49 28.24 -143.10 -63.88
N ASN A 50 29.22 -143.25 -64.77
CA ASN A 50 30.51 -142.54 -64.70
C ASN A 50 30.30 -141.02 -64.87
N ARG A 51 29.49 -140.59 -65.87
CA ARG A 51 29.11 -139.18 -66.03
C ARG A 51 28.45 -138.58 -64.79
N LYS A 52 27.54 -139.34 -64.15
CA LYS A 52 26.87 -138.91 -62.90
C LYS A 52 27.85 -138.80 -61.73
N ALA A 53 28.87 -139.65 -61.65
CA ALA A 53 29.88 -139.60 -60.61
C ALA A 53 30.73 -138.31 -60.70
N PHE A 54 31.19 -137.94 -61.90
CA PHE A 54 31.89 -136.66 -62.13
C PHE A 54 31.01 -135.44 -61.82
N ALA A 55 29.73 -135.48 -62.18
CA ALA A 55 28.78 -134.42 -61.83
C ALA A 55 28.60 -134.30 -60.31
N SER A 56 28.56 -135.42 -59.61
CA SER A 56 28.47 -135.45 -58.14
C SER A 56 29.72 -134.87 -57.48
N LEU A 57 30.92 -135.19 -57.97
CA LEU A 57 32.17 -134.62 -57.46
C LEU A 57 32.22 -133.09 -57.68
N ALA A 58 31.83 -132.62 -58.87
CA ALA A 58 31.73 -131.19 -59.14
C ALA A 58 30.72 -130.49 -58.22
N TYR A 59 29.61 -131.15 -57.90
CA TYR A 59 28.62 -130.66 -56.96
C TYR A 59 29.17 -130.56 -55.53
N LYS A 60 29.95 -131.53 -55.05
CA LYS A 60 30.64 -131.46 -53.75
C LYS A 60 31.59 -130.26 -53.66
N VAL A 61 32.37 -130.00 -54.72
CA VAL A 61 33.24 -128.82 -54.80
C VAL A 61 32.41 -127.53 -54.72
N ALA A 62 31.29 -127.46 -55.43
CA ALA A 62 30.39 -126.30 -55.40
C ALA A 62 29.78 -126.08 -54.01
N GLN A 63 29.39 -127.15 -53.30
CA GLN A 63 28.89 -127.06 -51.93
C GLN A 63 29.98 -126.60 -50.95
N THR A 64 31.20 -127.14 -51.09
CA THR A 64 32.36 -126.73 -50.28
C THR A 64 32.62 -125.23 -50.43
N LYS A 65 32.54 -124.68 -51.65
CA LYS A 65 32.65 -123.24 -51.89
C LYS A 65 31.58 -122.44 -51.12
N THR A 66 30.31 -122.85 -51.23
CA THR A 66 29.20 -122.16 -50.54
C THR A 66 29.34 -122.23 -49.02
N TYR A 67 29.82 -123.35 -48.49
CA TYR A 67 30.10 -123.49 -47.07
C TYR A 67 31.19 -122.53 -46.58
N ILE A 68 32.33 -122.47 -47.29
CA ILE A 68 33.43 -121.55 -46.97
C ILE A 68 32.95 -120.09 -46.98
N ASP A 69 32.15 -119.68 -47.97
CA ASP A 69 31.59 -118.33 -48.03
C ASP A 69 30.68 -118.01 -46.83
N LYS A 70 29.84 -118.97 -46.43
CA LYS A 70 28.95 -118.84 -45.27
C LYS A 70 29.73 -118.68 -43.96
N GLU A 71 30.77 -119.48 -43.75
CA GLU A 71 31.63 -119.38 -42.56
C GLU A 71 32.42 -118.06 -42.55
N GLY A 72 32.94 -117.61 -43.70
CA GLY A 72 33.58 -116.30 -43.83
C GLY A 72 32.63 -115.14 -43.48
N LYS A 73 31.38 -115.21 -43.94
CA LYS A 73 30.34 -114.23 -43.57
C LYS A 73 30.07 -114.23 -42.06
N ALA A 74 29.98 -115.40 -41.43
CA ALA A 74 29.75 -115.52 -39.99
C ALA A 74 30.90 -114.90 -39.17
N VAL A 75 32.14 -115.02 -39.64
CA VAL A 75 33.30 -114.33 -39.02
C VAL A 75 33.15 -112.81 -39.13
N VAL A 76 32.82 -112.29 -40.32
CA VAL A 76 32.64 -110.84 -40.54
C VAL A 76 31.51 -110.28 -39.67
N ASP A 77 30.38 -111.00 -39.57
CA ASP A 77 29.25 -110.58 -38.75
C ASP A 77 29.63 -110.51 -37.27
N LYS A 78 30.35 -111.52 -36.74
CA LYS A 78 30.87 -111.49 -35.36
C LYS A 78 31.85 -110.34 -35.13
N LEU A 79 32.73 -110.05 -36.10
CA LEU A 79 33.67 -108.93 -36.01
C LEU A 79 32.96 -107.58 -36.00
N LYS A 80 31.89 -107.40 -36.78
CA LYS A 80 31.10 -106.15 -36.80
C LYS A 80 30.32 -105.88 -35.52
N GLU A 81 29.98 -106.93 -34.76
CA GLU A 81 29.31 -106.76 -33.46
C GLU A 81 30.26 -106.23 -32.36
N LEU A 82 31.57 -106.44 -32.47
CA LEU A 82 32.54 -105.93 -31.49
C LEU A 82 32.58 -104.39 -31.44
N PRO A 83 32.74 -103.65 -32.57
CA PRO A 83 32.66 -102.20 -32.57
C PRO A 83 31.34 -101.66 -32.00
N LYS A 84 30.20 -102.27 -32.36
CA LYS A 84 28.89 -101.86 -31.82
C LYS A 84 28.83 -101.95 -30.30
N LYS A 85 29.36 -103.05 -29.73
CA LYS A 85 29.44 -103.22 -28.27
C LYS A 85 30.40 -102.23 -27.64
N VAL A 86 31.55 -101.97 -28.27
CA VAL A 86 32.52 -100.98 -27.79
C VAL A 86 31.90 -99.60 -27.75
N ASP A 87 31.21 -99.16 -28.81
CA ASP A 87 30.58 -97.84 -28.84
C ASP A 87 29.42 -97.71 -27.85
N ALA A 88 28.63 -98.78 -27.67
CA ALA A 88 27.60 -98.82 -26.63
C ALA A 88 28.22 -98.67 -25.23
N SER A 89 29.26 -99.44 -24.90
CA SER A 89 29.96 -99.32 -23.62
C SER A 89 30.60 -97.94 -23.44
N ARG A 90 31.21 -97.37 -24.48
CA ARG A 90 31.79 -96.03 -24.44
C ARG A 90 30.74 -94.96 -24.14
N LYS A 91 29.54 -95.10 -24.70
CA LYS A 91 28.42 -94.22 -24.39
C LYS A 91 28.03 -94.32 -22.91
N ILE A 92 27.86 -95.53 -22.39
CA ILE A 92 27.53 -95.76 -20.97
C ILE A 92 28.59 -95.12 -20.07
N PHE A 93 29.88 -95.34 -20.34
CA PHE A 93 30.94 -94.71 -19.56
C PHE A 93 30.87 -93.19 -19.57
N ARG A 94 30.59 -92.57 -20.72
CA ARG A 94 30.47 -91.12 -20.81
C ARG A 94 29.29 -90.62 -19.98
N ASP A 95 28.11 -91.18 -20.21
CA ASP A 95 26.88 -90.72 -19.59
C ASP A 95 26.93 -90.88 -18.05
N GLU A 96 27.45 -92.00 -17.55
CA GLU A 96 27.61 -92.27 -16.11
C GLU A 96 28.67 -91.36 -15.46
N LEU A 97 29.80 -91.11 -16.14
CA LEU A 97 30.84 -90.22 -15.61
C LEU A 97 30.42 -88.75 -15.62
N ASP A 98 29.66 -88.31 -16.64
CA ASP A 98 29.09 -86.96 -16.69
C ASP A 98 28.05 -86.75 -15.58
N ALA A 99 27.20 -87.76 -15.34
CA ALA A 99 26.24 -87.76 -14.22
C ALA A 99 26.96 -87.68 -12.87
N LEU A 100 27.97 -88.53 -12.66
CA LEU A 100 28.78 -88.53 -11.44
C LEU A 100 29.49 -87.18 -11.23
N SER A 101 30.05 -86.60 -12.29
CA SER A 101 30.71 -85.28 -12.23
C SER A 101 29.72 -84.19 -11.80
N THR A 102 28.50 -84.22 -12.34
CA THR A 102 27.43 -83.28 -12.00
C THR A 102 27.02 -83.42 -10.53
N ASP A 103 26.80 -84.65 -10.07
CA ASP A 103 26.42 -84.92 -8.68
C ASP A 103 27.52 -84.54 -7.68
N ILE A 104 28.80 -84.81 -8.00
CA ILE A 104 29.94 -84.39 -7.17
C ILE A 104 30.03 -82.87 -7.09
N ARG A 105 29.73 -82.16 -8.18
CA ARG A 105 29.80 -80.69 -8.23
C ARG A 105 28.62 -80.02 -7.54
N LYS A 106 27.46 -80.69 -7.47
CA LYS A 106 26.20 -80.11 -6.99
C LYS A 106 26.29 -79.45 -5.60
N PRO A 107 26.90 -80.06 -4.56
CA PRO A 107 27.01 -79.41 -3.24
C PRO A 107 27.82 -78.12 -3.27
N LEU A 108 28.88 -78.06 -4.09
CA LEU A 108 29.68 -76.85 -4.25
C LEU A 108 28.86 -75.74 -4.92
N THR A 109 28.13 -76.07 -5.98
CA THR A 109 27.26 -75.10 -6.67
C THR A 109 26.14 -74.59 -5.77
N GLU A 110 25.53 -75.46 -4.96
CA GLU A 110 24.53 -75.05 -3.96
C GLU A 110 25.13 -74.13 -2.89
N TRP A 111 26.34 -74.43 -2.41
CA TRP A 111 27.05 -73.57 -1.46
C TRP A 111 27.44 -72.22 -2.07
N GLU A 112 27.98 -72.18 -3.30
CA GLU A 112 28.30 -70.94 -4.02
C GLU A 112 27.06 -70.06 -4.21
N ALA A 113 25.91 -70.67 -4.51
CA ALA A 113 24.64 -69.96 -4.63
C ALA A 113 24.14 -69.42 -3.28
N GLN A 114 24.27 -70.19 -2.20
CA GLN A 114 23.93 -69.74 -0.85
C GLN A 114 24.84 -68.62 -0.37
N GLU A 115 26.14 -68.70 -0.63
CA GLU A 115 27.11 -67.68 -0.21
C GLU A 115 26.83 -66.35 -0.92
N LYS A 116 26.58 -66.41 -2.23
CA LYS A 116 26.16 -65.25 -3.01
C LYS A 116 24.86 -64.64 -2.48
N ALA A 117 23.86 -65.46 -2.16
CA ALA A 117 22.61 -64.98 -1.57
C ALA A 117 22.82 -64.33 -0.19
N ARG A 118 23.77 -64.85 0.62
CA ARG A 118 24.13 -64.26 1.90
C ARG A 118 24.80 -62.89 1.72
N GLU A 119 25.73 -62.77 0.78
CA GLU A 119 26.39 -61.50 0.46
C GLU A 119 25.39 -60.45 -0.04
N GLU A 120 24.47 -60.83 -0.94
CA GLU A 120 23.41 -59.95 -1.42
C GLU A 120 22.46 -59.51 -0.28
N ALA A 121 22.10 -60.43 0.62
CA ALA A 121 21.28 -60.10 1.79
C ALA A 121 22.01 -59.17 2.78
N GLU A 122 23.30 -59.37 3.00
CA GLU A 122 24.11 -58.48 3.85
C GLU A 122 24.27 -57.09 3.23
N ALA A 123 24.50 -57.01 1.91
CA ALA A 123 24.57 -55.76 1.18
C ALA A 123 23.23 -54.99 1.27
N LEU A 124 22.10 -55.69 1.09
CA LEU A 124 20.78 -55.10 1.23
C LEU A 124 20.52 -54.61 2.66
N LYS A 125 20.95 -55.37 3.68
CA LYS A 125 20.81 -54.93 5.08
C LYS A 125 21.58 -53.64 5.35
N LYS A 126 22.83 -53.52 4.87
CA LYS A 126 23.61 -52.29 4.99
C LYS A 126 22.94 -51.12 4.29
N GLN A 127 22.37 -51.35 3.11
CA GLN A 127 21.63 -50.32 2.38
C GLN A 127 20.39 -49.86 3.15
N ILE A 128 19.63 -50.78 3.73
CA ILE A 128 18.46 -50.44 4.56
C ILE A 128 18.86 -49.62 5.79
N GLU A 129 19.99 -49.92 6.43
CA GLU A 129 20.49 -49.15 7.57
C GLU A 129 20.84 -47.70 7.16
N VAL A 130 21.53 -47.52 6.02
CA VAL A 130 21.85 -46.19 5.47
C VAL A 130 20.58 -45.43 5.08
N ASP A 131 19.68 -46.05 4.33
CA ASP A 131 18.42 -45.44 3.91
C ASP A 131 17.56 -45.04 5.13
N HIS A 132 17.61 -45.83 6.21
CA HIS A 132 16.92 -45.52 7.46
C HIS A 132 17.52 -44.29 8.17
N GLU A 133 18.84 -44.21 8.27
CA GLU A 133 19.53 -43.04 8.84
C GLU A 133 19.23 -41.76 8.04
N GLU A 134 19.29 -41.84 6.71
CA GLU A 134 18.93 -40.72 5.83
C GLU A 134 17.47 -40.29 6.03
N ALA A 135 16.54 -41.24 6.12
CA ALA A 135 15.13 -40.94 6.36
C ALA A 135 14.91 -40.25 7.72
N LEU A 136 15.64 -40.65 8.77
CA LEU A 136 15.57 -39.99 10.07
C LEU A 136 16.08 -38.54 10.00
N GLN A 137 17.21 -38.30 9.33
CA GLN A 137 17.75 -36.95 9.12
C GLN A 137 16.79 -36.06 8.33
N MET A 138 16.15 -36.62 7.29
CA MET A 138 15.17 -35.89 6.49
C MET A 138 13.92 -35.53 7.30
N ASN A 139 13.46 -36.41 8.19
CA ASN A 139 12.36 -36.11 9.09
C ASN A 139 12.74 -35.01 10.10
N GLU A 140 13.93 -35.07 10.69
CA GLU A 140 14.41 -34.02 11.60
C GLU A 140 14.47 -32.65 10.91
N LEU A 141 15.02 -32.61 9.68
CA LEU A 141 15.06 -31.38 8.87
C LEU A 141 13.65 -30.85 8.55
N PHE A 142 12.70 -31.75 8.27
CA PHE A 142 11.31 -31.37 8.04
C PHE A 142 10.68 -30.75 9.28
N ASP A 143 10.86 -31.36 10.45
CA ASP A 143 10.35 -30.85 11.72
C ASP A 143 10.97 -29.50 12.10
N LEU A 144 12.28 -29.33 11.87
CA LEU A 144 12.98 -28.06 12.06
C LEU A 144 12.42 -26.95 11.15
N ARG A 145 12.22 -27.23 9.86
CA ARG A 145 11.62 -26.26 8.92
C ARG A 145 10.22 -25.86 9.35
N LYS A 146 9.39 -26.83 9.74
CA LYS A 146 8.02 -26.57 10.21
C LYS A 146 8.02 -25.72 11.48
N ALA A 147 8.94 -25.98 12.42
CA ALA A 147 9.11 -25.18 13.62
C ALA A 147 9.57 -23.75 13.30
N GLU A 148 10.45 -23.58 12.32
CA GLU A 148 10.91 -22.26 11.86
C GLU A 148 9.78 -21.48 11.18
N GLU A 149 9.02 -22.10 10.29
CA GLU A 149 7.84 -21.51 9.65
C GLU A 149 6.81 -21.04 10.69
N GLU A 150 6.56 -21.85 11.72
CA GLU A 150 5.67 -21.48 12.83
C GLU A 150 6.20 -20.26 13.60
N ARG A 151 7.51 -20.23 13.93
CA ARG A 151 8.13 -19.07 14.58
C ARG A 151 8.01 -17.82 13.73
N GLN A 152 8.23 -17.93 12.42
CA GLN A 152 8.06 -16.80 11.50
C GLN A 152 6.62 -16.32 11.45
N ARG A 153 5.63 -17.24 11.48
CA ARG A 153 4.21 -16.88 11.53
C ARG A 153 3.87 -16.12 12.81
N ILE A 154 4.30 -16.63 13.96
CA ILE A 154 4.10 -15.96 15.26
C ILE A 154 4.76 -14.58 15.26
N ALA A 155 6.00 -14.47 14.78
CA ALA A 155 6.71 -13.19 14.71
C ALA A 155 5.98 -12.17 13.83
N ARG A 156 5.48 -12.57 12.65
CA ARG A 156 4.68 -11.70 11.78
C ARG A 156 3.36 -11.29 12.44
N GLU A 157 2.69 -12.21 13.13
CA GLU A 157 1.44 -11.91 13.85
C GLU A 157 1.68 -10.93 15.00
N GLU A 158 2.76 -11.11 15.77
CA GLU A 158 3.17 -10.18 16.82
C GLU A 158 3.55 -8.81 16.27
N GLU A 159 4.28 -8.75 15.16
CA GLU A 159 4.63 -7.50 14.50
C GLU A 159 3.38 -6.76 14.02
N MET A 160 2.44 -7.46 13.39
CA MET A 160 1.15 -6.88 12.99
C MET A 160 0.37 -6.36 14.19
N LYS A 161 0.34 -7.09 15.31
CA LYS A 161 -0.29 -6.62 16.56
C LYS A 161 0.40 -5.37 17.11
N ARG A 162 1.73 -5.32 17.09
CA ARG A 162 2.49 -4.12 17.53
C ARG A 162 2.22 -2.92 16.64
N GLN A 163 2.24 -3.11 15.32
CA GLN A 163 1.92 -2.05 14.36
C GLN A 163 0.48 -1.55 14.54
N ALA A 164 -0.49 -2.43 14.73
CA ALA A 164 -1.87 -2.06 15.00
C ALA A 164 -2.02 -1.29 16.33
N ALA A 165 -1.35 -1.73 17.40
CA ALA A 165 -1.35 -1.05 18.68
C ALA A 165 -0.68 0.33 18.62
N GLU A 166 0.41 0.45 17.86
CA GLU A 166 1.10 1.72 17.63
C GLU A 166 0.27 2.67 16.78
N GLN A 167 -0.36 2.20 15.71
CA GLN A 167 -1.28 3.00 14.91
C GLN A 167 -2.47 3.49 15.75
N ALA A 168 -3.05 2.63 16.58
CA ALA A 168 -4.11 3.03 17.50
C ALA A 168 -3.64 4.09 18.52
N ARG A 169 -2.40 3.97 19.03
CA ARG A 169 -1.80 4.99 19.91
C ARG A 169 -1.64 6.33 19.19
N ILE A 170 -1.07 6.32 17.97
CA ILE A 170 -0.86 7.53 17.16
C ILE A 170 -2.21 8.17 16.80
N GLU A 171 -3.22 7.37 16.45
CA GLU A 171 -4.55 7.89 16.13
C GLU A 171 -5.24 8.49 17.38
N ALA A 172 -5.13 7.82 18.53
CA ALA A 172 -5.64 8.34 19.80
C ALA A 172 -4.94 9.64 20.22
N GLU A 173 -3.62 9.71 20.09
CA GLU A 173 -2.82 10.92 20.34
C GLU A 173 -3.22 12.05 19.40
N ARG A 174 -3.39 11.76 18.10
CA ARG A 174 -3.85 12.74 17.11
C ARG A 174 -5.26 13.25 17.42
N LYS A 175 -6.19 12.37 17.81
CA LYS A 175 -7.54 12.76 18.23
C LYS A 175 -7.52 13.63 19.49
N ALA A 176 -6.72 13.25 20.49
CA ALA A 176 -6.53 14.05 21.70
C ALA A 176 -5.95 15.43 21.37
N GLN A 177 -4.94 15.49 20.50
CA GLN A 177 -4.33 16.76 20.07
C GLN A 177 -5.34 17.63 19.31
N GLN A 178 -6.14 17.04 18.42
CA GLN A 178 -7.22 17.75 17.73
C GLN A 178 -8.29 18.28 18.69
N GLU A 179 -8.62 17.53 19.75
CA GLU A 179 -9.56 17.96 20.78
C GLU A 179 -8.99 19.13 21.62
N ILE A 180 -7.70 19.07 21.99
CA ILE A 180 -7.00 20.15 22.67
C ILE A 180 -6.96 21.41 21.79
N GLU A 181 -6.60 21.28 20.51
CA GLU A 181 -6.56 22.40 19.57
C GLU A 181 -7.96 22.98 19.31
N ALA A 182 -8.97 22.13 19.16
CA ALA A 182 -10.36 22.57 19.03
C ALA A 182 -10.85 23.30 20.29
N SER A 183 -10.51 22.80 21.48
CA SER A 183 -10.82 23.44 22.75
C SER A 183 -10.10 24.79 22.87
N ALA A 184 -8.80 24.85 22.57
CA ALA A 184 -8.02 26.09 22.59
C ALA A 184 -8.56 27.11 21.57
N LYS A 185 -9.00 26.65 20.39
CA LYS A 185 -9.65 27.51 19.38
C LYS A 185 -10.98 28.06 19.89
N ARG A 186 -11.85 27.22 20.47
CA ARG A 186 -13.10 27.69 21.10
C ARG A 186 -12.84 28.69 22.22
N GLU A 187 -11.82 28.47 23.04
CA GLU A 187 -11.44 29.40 24.11
C GLU A 187 -10.93 30.74 23.55
N ARG A 188 -10.11 30.71 22.49
CA ARG A 188 -9.65 31.92 21.79
C ARG A 188 -10.81 32.67 21.15
N GLU A 189 -11.69 31.99 20.41
CA GLU A 189 -12.87 32.59 19.80
C GLU A 189 -13.81 33.19 20.85
N ALA A 190 -13.98 32.52 21.99
CA ALA A 190 -14.76 33.05 23.12
C ALA A 190 -14.12 34.29 23.74
N LYS A 191 -12.78 34.31 23.91
CA LYS A 191 -12.04 35.49 24.39
C LYS A 191 -12.12 36.65 23.40
N GLU A 192 -11.92 36.41 22.10
CA GLU A 192 -12.04 37.42 21.06
C GLU A 192 -13.47 37.96 20.92
N ALA A 193 -14.49 37.11 21.09
CA ALA A 193 -15.89 37.55 21.14
C ALA A 193 -16.18 38.39 22.39
N ALA A 194 -15.66 37.99 23.55
CA ALA A 194 -15.80 38.76 24.79
C ALA A 194 -15.09 40.12 24.70
N GLU A 195 -13.88 40.16 24.14
CA GLU A 195 -13.12 41.39 23.93
C GLU A 195 -13.79 42.32 22.91
N ARG A 196 -14.34 41.77 21.82
CA ARG A 196 -15.16 42.54 20.88
C ARG A 196 -16.41 43.11 21.55
N ALA A 197 -17.12 42.31 22.34
CA ALA A 197 -18.29 42.78 23.08
C ALA A 197 -17.93 43.85 24.11
N GLU A 198 -16.77 43.76 24.75
CA GLU A 198 -16.26 44.79 25.66
C GLU A 198 -15.88 46.07 24.91
N ARG A 199 -15.18 45.96 23.77
CA ARG A 199 -14.87 47.10 22.90
C ARG A 199 -16.14 47.78 22.40
N GLU A 200 -17.15 47.03 21.94
CA GLU A 200 -18.44 47.57 21.52
C GLU A 200 -19.15 48.30 22.66
N LYS A 201 -19.12 47.76 23.89
CA LYS A 201 -19.65 48.45 25.08
C LYS A 201 -18.88 49.73 25.38
N GLN A 202 -17.55 49.70 25.33
CA GLN A 202 -16.72 50.88 25.55
C GLN A 202 -16.95 51.94 24.47
N GLU A 203 -17.03 51.55 23.21
CA GLU A 203 -17.39 52.46 22.11
C GLU A 203 -18.80 53.03 22.28
N ALA A 204 -19.77 52.23 22.70
CA ALA A 204 -21.12 52.72 22.98
C ALA A 204 -21.14 53.73 24.15
N ILE A 205 -20.37 53.48 25.21
CA ILE A 205 -20.18 54.41 26.33
C ILE A 205 -19.51 55.70 25.84
N GLN A 206 -18.41 55.60 25.09
CA GLN A 206 -17.70 56.77 24.55
C GLN A 206 -18.58 57.58 23.60
N ARG A 207 -19.37 56.94 22.73
CA ARG A 207 -20.35 57.62 21.87
C ARG A 207 -21.43 58.30 22.70
N ALA A 208 -21.94 57.65 23.76
CA ALA A 208 -22.90 58.26 24.66
C ALA A 208 -22.31 59.47 25.42
N GLU A 209 -21.05 59.38 25.86
CA GLU A 209 -20.34 60.49 26.49
C GLU A 209 -20.06 61.64 25.51
N GLN A 210 -19.68 61.35 24.27
CA GLN A 210 -19.51 62.35 23.23
C GLN A 210 -20.83 63.06 22.91
N VAL A 211 -21.93 62.32 22.73
CA VAL A 211 -23.26 62.89 22.53
C VAL A 211 -23.69 63.73 23.74
N ALA A 212 -23.41 63.26 24.97
CA ALA A 212 -23.72 64.03 26.18
C ALA A 212 -22.85 65.31 26.30
N LYS A 213 -21.58 65.24 25.89
CA LYS A 213 -20.67 66.39 25.88
C LYS A 213 -21.06 67.40 24.80
N GLU A 214 -21.37 66.96 23.59
CA GLU A 214 -21.90 67.81 22.52
C GLU A 214 -23.23 68.46 22.93
N ALA A 215 -24.12 67.71 23.60
CA ALA A 215 -25.36 68.27 24.14
C ALA A 215 -25.10 69.33 25.23
N LYS A 216 -24.12 69.10 26.12
CA LYS A 216 -23.71 70.09 27.13
C LYS A 216 -23.05 71.32 26.50
N GLU A 217 -22.14 71.15 25.55
CA GLU A 217 -21.49 72.26 24.85
C GLU A 217 -22.49 73.08 24.04
N LYS A 218 -23.46 72.43 23.42
CA LYS A 218 -24.58 73.10 22.75
C LYS A 218 -25.43 73.88 23.76
N ALA A 219 -25.79 73.26 24.90
CA ALA A 219 -26.53 73.94 25.96
C ALA A 219 -25.75 75.13 26.57
N GLU A 220 -24.42 75.02 26.71
CA GLU A 220 -23.56 76.12 27.17
C GLU A 220 -23.44 77.24 26.13
N ARG A 221 -23.37 76.92 24.84
CA ARG A 221 -23.41 77.95 23.77
C ARG A 221 -24.76 78.65 23.76
N ASP A 222 -25.86 77.90 23.82
CA ASP A 222 -27.21 78.45 23.86
C ASP A 222 -27.40 79.34 25.11
N ALA A 223 -26.86 78.93 26.26
CA ALA A 223 -26.88 79.73 27.49
C ALA A 223 -25.99 80.98 27.42
N LYS A 224 -24.79 80.90 26.82
CA LYS A 224 -23.92 82.05 26.58
C LYS A 224 -24.56 83.03 25.59
N GLU A 225 -25.16 82.56 24.51
CA GLU A 225 -25.91 83.41 23.57
C GLU A 225 -27.13 84.06 24.21
N ALA A 226 -27.81 83.37 25.14
CA ALA A 226 -28.91 83.94 25.90
C ALA A 226 -28.42 85.01 26.90
N LEU A 227 -27.28 84.78 27.56
CA LEU A 227 -26.63 85.74 28.45
C LEU A 227 -26.14 86.98 27.69
N GLU A 228 -25.49 86.81 26.54
CA GLU A 228 -25.07 87.93 25.70
C GLU A 228 -26.27 88.73 25.16
N ARG A 229 -27.37 88.07 24.79
CA ARG A 229 -28.62 88.76 24.43
C ARG A 229 -29.17 89.55 25.61
N ALA A 230 -29.22 88.97 26.81
CA ALA A 230 -29.68 89.64 28.01
C ALA A 230 -28.75 90.81 28.42
N GLU A 231 -27.45 90.70 28.18
CA GLU A 231 -26.49 91.76 28.47
C GLU A 231 -26.59 92.92 27.46
N ARG A 232 -26.76 92.61 26.17
CA ARG A 232 -27.07 93.63 25.13
C ARG A 232 -28.39 94.32 25.40
N GLU A 233 -29.43 93.60 25.83
CA GLU A 233 -30.71 94.21 26.23
C GLU A 233 -30.58 95.11 27.47
N LYS A 234 -29.79 94.69 28.47
CA LYS A 234 -29.50 95.53 29.64
C LYS A 234 -28.68 96.77 29.29
N GLN A 235 -27.70 96.65 28.39
CA GLN A 235 -26.91 97.81 27.93
C GLN A 235 -27.76 98.80 27.13
N LEU A 236 -28.65 98.31 26.26
CA LEU A 236 -29.62 99.15 25.56
C LEU A 236 -30.61 99.85 26.51
N ALA A 237 -31.02 99.19 27.60
CA ALA A 237 -31.88 99.80 28.62
C ALA A 237 -31.16 100.90 29.42
N ILE A 238 -29.89 100.70 29.76
CA ILE A 238 -29.06 101.68 30.50
C ILE A 238 -28.75 102.91 29.62
N GLU A 239 -28.49 102.73 28.32
CA GLU A 239 -28.29 103.84 27.39
C GLU A 239 -29.59 104.64 27.15
N ALA A 240 -30.74 103.96 27.10
CA ALA A 240 -32.05 104.62 26.99
C ALA A 240 -32.41 105.45 28.24
N GLU A 241 -32.02 104.98 29.44
CA GLU A 241 -32.24 105.71 30.70
C GLU A 241 -31.31 106.94 30.82
N ARG A 242 -30.04 106.82 30.40
CA ARG A 242 -29.10 107.95 30.38
C ARG A 242 -29.51 109.06 29.42
N LYS A 243 -30.08 108.71 28.26
CA LYS A 243 -30.61 109.68 27.30
C LYS A 243 -31.83 110.43 27.84
N LYS A 244 -32.76 109.73 28.51
CA LYS A 244 -33.91 110.34 29.19
C LYS A 244 -33.51 111.25 30.35
N ALA A 245 -32.45 110.92 31.10
CA ALA A 245 -31.95 111.77 32.19
C ALA A 245 -31.30 113.07 31.67
N GLN A 246 -30.55 113.02 30.56
CA GLN A 246 -29.94 114.20 29.96
C GLN A 246 -30.97 115.14 29.31
N GLU A 247 -32.01 114.61 28.68
CA GLU A 247 -33.08 115.42 28.08
C GLU A 247 -33.96 116.11 29.16
N ALA A 248 -34.16 115.48 30.32
CA ALA A 248 -34.90 116.07 31.45
C ALA A 248 -34.12 117.19 32.17
N GLU A 249 -32.79 117.12 32.21
CA GLU A 249 -31.94 118.15 32.83
C GLU A 249 -31.83 119.41 31.95
N GLN A 250 -31.73 119.25 30.62
CA GLN A 250 -31.73 120.39 29.69
C GLN A 250 -33.08 121.12 29.61
N ALA A 251 -34.20 120.42 29.81
CA ALA A 251 -35.54 121.04 29.85
C ALA A 251 -35.75 121.94 31.09
N ARG A 252 -35.16 121.58 32.24
CA ARG A 252 -35.25 122.39 33.48
C ARG A 252 -34.47 123.70 33.40
N LEU A 253 -33.25 123.66 32.84
CA LEU A 253 -32.40 124.84 32.70
C LEU A 253 -32.99 125.87 31.72
N ALA A 254 -33.68 125.43 30.66
CA ALA A 254 -34.34 126.32 29.70
C ALA A 254 -35.62 126.99 30.24
N GLU A 255 -36.32 126.39 31.21
CA GLU A 255 -37.54 126.96 31.80
C GLU A 255 -37.23 128.02 32.89
N GLU A 256 -36.10 127.88 33.57
CA GLU A 256 -35.65 128.78 34.65
C GLU A 256 -35.09 130.12 34.10
N GLU A 257 -34.40 130.11 32.95
CA GLU A 257 -33.95 131.34 32.26
C GLU A 257 -35.09 132.18 31.66
N ARG A 258 -36.21 131.55 31.27
CA ARG A 258 -37.34 132.26 30.66
C ARG A 258 -38.16 133.08 31.66
N LYS A 259 -38.19 132.69 32.94
CA LYS A 259 -38.94 133.39 34.00
C LYS A 259 -38.22 134.64 34.52
N SER A 260 -36.88 134.65 34.59
CA SER A 260 -36.14 135.83 35.10
C SER A 260 -36.09 137.00 34.12
N GLN A 261 -36.12 136.71 32.81
CA GLN A 261 -36.06 137.74 31.77
C GLN A 261 -37.41 138.48 31.54
N GLU A 262 -38.54 137.91 31.95
CA GLU A 262 -39.86 138.52 31.78
C GLU A 262 -40.23 139.49 32.91
N GLU A 263 -39.74 139.26 34.14
CA GLU A 263 -40.00 140.14 35.29
C GLU A 263 -39.15 141.44 35.28
N ALA A 264 -37.93 141.40 34.72
CA ALA A 264 -37.05 142.56 34.64
C ALA A 264 -37.57 143.66 33.69
N LYS A 265 -38.31 143.31 32.63
CA LYS A 265 -38.83 144.28 31.64
C LYS A 265 -40.07 145.05 32.11
N ARG A 266 -40.83 144.51 33.09
CA ARG A 266 -42.06 145.16 33.60
C ARG A 266 -41.81 146.21 34.70
N GLN A 267 -40.64 146.19 35.34
CA GLN A 267 -40.28 147.16 36.38
C GLN A 267 -39.67 148.44 35.80
N ALA A 268 -38.91 148.35 34.70
CA ALA A 268 -38.27 149.52 34.07
C ALA A 268 -39.25 150.53 33.46
N ASP A 269 -40.37 150.07 32.86
CA ASP A 269 -41.36 150.96 32.22
C ASP A 269 -42.14 151.82 33.22
N LYS A 270 -42.35 151.33 34.46
CA LYS A 270 -43.12 152.05 35.49
C LYS A 270 -42.35 153.24 36.09
N GLU A 271 -41.03 153.13 36.15
CA GLU A 271 -40.19 154.21 36.70
C GLU A 271 -40.07 155.37 35.72
N TYR A 272 -39.94 155.07 34.41
CA TYR A 272 -39.82 156.07 33.35
C TYR A 272 -41.08 156.94 33.19
N GLN A 273 -42.28 156.37 33.31
CA GLN A 273 -43.54 157.14 33.27
C GLN A 273 -43.70 158.10 34.46
N LYS A 274 -43.14 157.75 35.62
CA LYS A 274 -43.27 158.54 36.85
C LYS A 274 -42.40 159.80 36.82
N THR A 275 -41.19 159.71 36.26
CA THR A 275 -40.28 160.85 36.10
C THR A 275 -40.81 161.88 35.11
N VAL A 276 -41.35 161.47 33.97
CA VAL A 276 -41.89 162.39 32.95
C VAL A 276 -43.09 163.18 33.47
N ASN A 277 -44.01 162.51 34.18
CA ASN A 277 -45.19 163.17 34.77
C ASN A 277 -44.82 164.22 35.83
N ASN A 278 -43.86 163.90 36.70
CA ASN A 278 -43.42 164.83 37.73
C ASN A 278 -42.74 166.07 37.13
N LYS A 279 -41.99 165.90 36.03
CA LYS A 279 -41.34 167.02 35.35
C LYS A 279 -42.35 167.97 34.69
N ALA A 280 -43.35 167.42 34.00
CA ALA A 280 -44.44 168.21 33.41
C ALA A 280 -45.29 168.93 34.48
N MET A 281 -45.46 168.32 35.66
CA MET A 281 -46.11 168.99 36.80
C MET A 281 -45.32 170.20 37.29
N GLN A 282 -43.99 170.08 37.34
CA GLN A 282 -43.11 171.17 37.78
C GLN A 282 -43.11 172.34 36.79
N ASP A 283 -43.08 172.06 35.49
CA ASP A 283 -43.12 173.09 34.43
C ASP A 283 -44.43 173.93 34.50
N LEU A 284 -45.55 173.31 34.91
CA LEU A 284 -46.82 174.02 35.11
C LEU A 284 -46.82 174.90 36.37
N ILE A 285 -46.06 174.52 37.40
CA ILE A 285 -45.89 175.32 38.62
C ILE A 285 -45.04 176.56 38.31
N ASP A 286 -43.95 176.40 37.55
CA ASP A 286 -43.09 177.52 37.13
C ASP A 286 -43.83 178.53 36.21
N ALA A 287 -44.87 178.08 35.49
CA ALA A 287 -45.75 178.94 34.70
C ALA A 287 -46.77 179.74 35.53
N GLY A 288 -46.77 179.62 36.86
CA GLY A 288 -47.59 180.42 37.78
C GLY A 288 -48.92 179.78 38.20
N ILE A 289 -49.13 178.48 37.95
CA ILE A 289 -50.34 177.75 38.38
C ILE A 289 -50.10 177.12 39.77
N PRO A 290 -51.05 177.24 40.72
CA PRO A 290 -50.94 176.58 42.04
C PRO A 290 -50.81 175.06 41.92
N GLU A 291 -50.00 174.45 42.80
CA GLU A 291 -49.62 173.03 42.79
C GLU A 291 -50.82 172.06 42.74
N GLU A 292 -51.89 172.36 43.49
CA GLU A 292 -53.14 171.60 43.50
C GLU A 292 -53.82 171.57 42.10
N CYS A 293 -53.81 172.68 41.37
CA CYS A 293 -54.38 172.77 40.04
C CYS A 293 -53.47 172.13 38.98
N ALA A 294 -52.15 172.29 39.09
CA ALA A 294 -51.18 171.66 38.18
C ALA A 294 -51.26 170.13 38.21
N LYS A 295 -51.39 169.54 39.41
CA LYS A 295 -51.58 168.09 39.59
C LYS A 295 -52.88 167.59 38.96
N ASN A 296 -53.99 168.30 39.13
CA ASN A 296 -55.26 167.95 38.52
C ASN A 296 -55.23 168.03 36.99
N CYS A 297 -54.52 169.01 36.42
CA CYS A 297 -54.30 169.12 34.98
C CYS A 297 -53.50 167.93 34.43
N ILE A 298 -52.38 167.55 35.04
CA ILE A 298 -51.59 166.38 34.61
C ILE A 298 -52.38 165.08 34.73
N ILE A 299 -53.16 164.89 35.80
CA ILE A 299 -54.02 163.71 35.97
C ILE A 299 -55.12 163.66 34.90
N ALA A 300 -55.75 164.80 34.59
CA ALA A 300 -56.79 164.86 33.56
C ALA A 300 -56.23 164.56 32.16
N ILE A 301 -55.01 165.02 31.85
CA ILE A 301 -54.35 164.75 30.56
C ILE A 301 -53.90 163.28 30.49
N ALA A 302 -53.30 162.73 31.56
CA ALA A 302 -52.90 161.32 31.60
C ALA A 302 -54.10 160.35 31.50
N LYS A 303 -55.28 160.76 31.98
CA LYS A 303 -56.55 160.03 31.81
C LYS A 303 -57.28 160.34 30.50
N ASN A 304 -56.70 161.13 29.58
CA ASN A 304 -57.30 161.57 28.31
C ASN A 304 -58.64 162.32 28.45
N LEU A 305 -58.86 163.03 29.57
CA LEU A 305 -60.08 163.80 29.81
C LEU A 305 -60.03 165.21 29.19
N VAL A 306 -58.85 165.67 28.75
CA VAL A 306 -58.65 166.94 28.05
C VAL A 306 -58.52 166.68 26.56
N SER A 307 -59.39 167.29 25.76
CA SER A 307 -59.42 167.08 24.31
C SER A 307 -58.18 167.69 23.65
N ASN A 308 -57.54 166.93 22.74
CA ASN A 308 -56.41 167.34 21.90
C ASN A 308 -55.07 167.62 22.61
N VAL A 309 -54.84 167.08 23.81
CA VAL A 309 -53.54 167.16 24.53
C VAL A 309 -53.14 165.78 25.07
N LYS A 310 -51.87 165.36 24.93
CA LYS A 310 -51.32 164.08 25.43
C LYS A 310 -49.92 164.25 26.01
N ILE A 311 -49.57 163.46 27.03
CA ILE A 311 -48.20 163.34 27.55
C ILE A 311 -47.50 162.20 26.80
N HIS A 312 -46.31 162.47 26.26
CA HIS A 312 -45.45 161.45 25.67
C HIS A 312 -44.48 160.93 26.74
N TYR A 313 -44.50 159.62 26.99
CA TYR A 313 -43.55 158.90 27.84
C TYR A 313 -42.40 158.39 26.98
#